data_AF-A0A6J4VRU3-F1
#
_entry.id   AF-A0A6J4VRU3-F1
#
_cell.length_a   1.000
_cell.length_b   1.000
_cell.length_c   1.000
_cell.angle_alpha   90.00
_cell.angle_beta   90.00
_cell.angle_gamma   90.00
#
_symmetry.space_group_name_H-M   'P 1'
#
loop_
_entity.id
_entity.type
_entity.pdbx_description
1 polymer ?
#
loop_
_entity_poly.entity_id
_entity_poly.type
_entity_poly.pdbx_seq_one_letter_code
_entity_poly.pdbx_strand_id
1 'polypeptide(L)'
;MRDPYLAQRYGGRLTSAHSDLGDLFAINPIRRSFGTIVVCLLMIALPLLTLQGEARMAVEIVTGWFGLTGLIICTPIFLWSLGEEGWRLLERHLWPTIEELELTPRAHNLLRRHGFVTIASVERAPDTTLLLLSNMDTRALHEIRRGVSLWRYRRWQERGFRGAA
;
A
#
# COMPACT_ATOMS: atom_id res chain seq x y z
N MET A 1 14.54 -12.43 26.24
CA MET A 1 13.11 -12.51 25.88
C MET A 1 12.62 -11.11 25.56
N ARG A 2 12.44 -10.80 24.26
CA ARG A 2 11.88 -9.52 23.80
C ARG A 2 10.45 -9.79 23.36
N ASP A 3 9.50 -9.09 23.97
CA ASP A 3 8.08 -9.25 23.73
C ASP A 3 7.71 -8.91 22.27
N PRO A 4 7.18 -9.86 21.48
CA PRO A 4 6.78 -9.62 20.09
C PRO A 4 5.53 -8.73 19.96
N TYR A 5 4.83 -8.42 21.07
CA TYR A 5 3.60 -7.64 21.07
C TYR A 5 3.78 -6.13 20.91
N LEU A 6 5.00 -5.59 21.07
CA LEU A 6 5.26 -4.15 20.90
C LEU A 6 5.31 -3.72 19.43
N ALA A 7 5.63 -4.63 18.51
CA ALA A 7 5.64 -4.34 17.07
C ALA A 7 4.22 -4.21 16.47
N GLN A 8 3.23 -4.84 17.09
CA GLN A 8 1.84 -4.84 16.62
C GLN A 8 1.10 -3.51 16.89
N ARG A 9 1.60 -2.68 17.82
CA ARG A 9 0.96 -1.41 18.22
C ARG A 9 1.32 -0.20 17.36
N TYR A 10 2.33 -0.31 16.50
CA TYR A 10 2.91 0.80 15.72
C TYR A 10 2.68 0.72 14.20
N GLY A 11 1.67 -0.02 13.71
CA GLY A 11 1.28 0.06 12.30
C GLY A 11 2.32 -0.45 11.30
N GLY A 12 3.41 -1.07 11.76
CA GLY A 12 4.30 -1.83 10.91
C GLY A 12 3.57 -3.05 10.41
N ARG A 13 3.28 -3.10 9.10
CA ARG A 13 2.99 -4.37 8.42
C ARG A 13 4.11 -5.33 8.80
N LEU A 14 3.77 -6.38 9.55
CA LEU A 14 4.65 -7.51 9.78
C LEU A 14 5.04 -8.06 8.41
N THR A 15 6.30 -7.91 8.04
CA THR A 15 6.92 -8.72 7.01
C THR A 15 6.77 -10.19 7.40
N SER A 16 5.88 -10.89 6.70
CA SER A 16 5.98 -12.29 6.29
C SER A 16 6.93 -13.18 7.11
N ALA A 17 6.43 -13.82 8.19
CA ALA A 17 7.16 -14.88 8.88
C ALA A 17 6.27 -15.98 9.48
N HIS A 18 5.06 -16.15 8.94
CA HIS A 18 4.30 -17.40 9.08
C HIS A 18 3.70 -17.73 7.72
N SER A 19 4.48 -18.45 6.93
CA SER A 19 4.07 -19.07 5.69
C SER A 19 3.19 -20.27 6.01
N ASP A 20 1.91 -20.04 6.23
CA ASP A 20 0.93 -21.10 6.05
C ASP A 20 0.92 -21.45 4.56
N LEU A 21 1.39 -22.65 4.23
CA LEU A 21 1.32 -23.22 2.88
C LEU A 21 -0.11 -23.23 2.30
N GLY A 22 -1.13 -23.00 3.14
CA GLY A 22 -2.54 -22.94 2.76
C GLY A 22 -3.03 -21.60 2.20
N ASP A 23 -2.31 -20.48 2.39
CA ASP A 23 -2.75 -19.17 1.89
C ASP A 23 -1.89 -18.71 0.71
N LEU A 24 -2.21 -19.24 -0.48
CA LEU A 24 -1.49 -19.01 -1.73
C LEU A 24 -1.42 -17.51 -2.13
N PHE A 25 -2.29 -16.66 -1.56
CA PHE A 25 -2.43 -15.24 -1.90
C PHE A 25 -1.95 -14.27 -0.80
N ALA A 26 -1.55 -14.76 0.37
CA ALA A 26 -0.99 -13.92 1.44
C ALA A 26 0.31 -13.18 1.05
N ILE A 27 1.04 -13.68 0.04
CA ILE A 27 2.28 -13.07 -0.47
C ILE A 27 1.97 -12.20 -1.70
N ASN A 28 1.79 -10.89 -1.48
CA ASN A 28 1.53 -9.86 -2.50
C ASN A 28 0.48 -10.31 -3.56
N PRO A 29 -0.82 -10.15 -3.28
CA PRO A 29 -1.90 -10.74 -4.07
C PRO A 29 -1.89 -10.25 -5.52
N ILE A 30 -1.43 -9.02 -5.78
CA ILE A 30 -1.30 -8.45 -7.14
C ILE A 30 -0.29 -9.26 -7.96
N ARG A 31 0.92 -9.48 -7.42
CA ARG A 31 1.99 -10.18 -8.16
C ARG A 31 1.62 -11.64 -8.43
N ARG A 32 1.01 -12.31 -7.45
CA ARG A 32 0.58 -13.71 -7.56
C ARG A 32 -0.56 -13.87 -8.55
N SER A 33 -1.65 -13.10 -8.41
CA SER A 33 -2.79 -13.19 -9.32
C SER A 33 -2.43 -12.79 -10.75
N PHE A 34 -1.58 -11.77 -10.95
CA PHE A 34 -1.02 -11.45 -12.25
C PHE A 34 -0.24 -12.63 -12.86
N GLY A 35 0.63 -13.27 -12.07
CA GLY A 35 1.38 -14.45 -12.52
C GLY A 35 0.47 -15.59 -12.95
N THR A 36 -0.58 -15.89 -12.18
CA THR A 36 -1.56 -16.93 -12.54
C THR A 36 -2.33 -16.56 -13.81
N ILE A 37 -2.77 -15.31 -13.96
CA ILE A 37 -3.44 -14.83 -15.18
C ILE A 37 -2.54 -15.04 -16.41
N VAL A 38 -1.25 -14.68 -16.31
CA VAL A 38 -0.28 -14.89 -17.39
C VAL A 38 -0.12 -16.37 -17.72
N VAL A 39 -0.01 -17.25 -16.72
CA VAL A 39 0.08 -18.71 -16.94
C VAL A 39 -1.18 -19.24 -17.62
N CYS A 40 -2.37 -18.82 -17.19
CA CYS A 40 -3.64 -19.22 -17.81
C CYS A 40 -3.72 -18.76 -19.27
N LEU A 41 -3.32 -17.52 -19.56
CA LEU A 41 -3.28 -16.99 -20.92
C LEU A 41 -2.28 -17.77 -21.79
N LEU A 42 -1.10 -18.10 -21.25
CA LEU A 42 -0.12 -18.93 -21.95
C LEU A 42 -0.63 -20.35 -22.20
N MET A 43 -1.31 -20.99 -21.24
CA MET A 43 -1.91 -22.31 -21.43
C MET A 43 -2.94 -22.33 -22.57
N ILE A 44 -3.65 -21.22 -22.79
CA ILE A 44 -4.61 -21.08 -23.89
C ILE A 44 -3.90 -20.75 -25.21
N ALA A 45 -2.94 -19.83 -25.18
CA ALA A 45 -2.28 -19.31 -26.38
C ALA A 45 -1.24 -20.29 -26.98
N LEU A 46 -0.51 -21.04 -26.15
CA LEU A 46 0.58 -21.90 -26.60
C LEU A 46 0.09 -23.02 -27.55
N PRO A 47 -0.97 -23.79 -27.22
CA PRO A 47 -1.51 -24.81 -28.12
C PRO A 47 -2.02 -24.21 -29.44
N LEU A 48 -2.61 -23.01 -29.37
CA LEU A 48 -3.16 -22.30 -30.52
C LEU A 48 -2.06 -21.88 -31.52
N LEU A 49 -0.86 -21.58 -31.03
CA LEU A 49 0.29 -21.15 -31.83
C LEU A 49 1.17 -22.32 -32.31
N THR A 50 1.21 -23.42 -31.56
CA THR A 50 2.20 -24.50 -31.78
C THR A 50 1.62 -25.77 -32.41
N LEU A 51 0.33 -26.06 -32.20
CA LEU A 51 -0.30 -27.29 -32.67
C LEU A 51 -1.16 -27.02 -33.91
N GLN A 52 -1.33 -28.05 -34.75
CA GLN A 52 -2.18 -28.02 -35.94
C GLN A 52 -3.06 -29.29 -36.00
N GLY A 53 -4.18 -29.22 -36.73
CA GLY A 53 -5.06 -30.36 -36.96
C GLY A 53 -5.85 -30.82 -35.72
N GLU A 54 -6.17 -32.12 -35.65
CA GLU A 54 -7.04 -32.68 -34.61
C GLU A 54 -6.42 -32.64 -33.20
N ALA A 55 -5.09 -32.78 -33.12
CA ALA A 55 -4.36 -32.69 -31.85
C ALA A 55 -4.52 -31.32 -31.18
N ARG A 56 -4.62 -30.26 -31.98
CA ARG A 56 -4.89 -28.90 -31.48
C ARG A 56 -6.25 -28.85 -30.78
N MET A 57 -7.30 -29.35 -31.42
CA MET A 57 -8.66 -29.31 -30.86
C MET A 57 -8.75 -30.07 -29.53
N ALA A 58 -8.15 -31.26 -29.45
CA ALA A 58 -8.15 -32.04 -28.22
C ALA A 58 -7.44 -31.33 -27.06
N VAL A 59 -6.28 -30.72 -27.32
CA VAL A 59 -5.51 -29.99 -26.30
C VAL A 59 -6.21 -28.69 -25.89
N GLU A 60 -6.76 -27.93 -26.84
CA GLU A 60 -7.46 -26.67 -26.58
C GLU A 60 -8.71 -26.85 -25.70
N ILE A 61 -9.44 -27.97 -25.83
CA ILE A 61 -10.58 -28.23 -24.95
C ILE A 61 -10.13 -28.36 -23.49
N VAL A 62 -9.05 -29.11 -23.25
CA VAL A 62 -8.53 -29.35 -21.90
C VAL A 62 -7.89 -28.07 -21.36
N THR A 63 -6.93 -27.49 -22.07
CA THR A 63 -6.21 -26.29 -21.61
C THR A 63 -7.11 -25.06 -21.55
N GLY A 64 -8.09 -24.97 -22.44
CA GLY A 64 -9.09 -23.91 -22.48
C GLY A 64 -9.96 -23.90 -21.22
N TRP A 65 -10.42 -25.07 -20.75
CA TRP A 65 -11.24 -25.14 -19.55
C TRP A 65 -10.45 -24.73 -18.29
N PHE A 66 -9.23 -25.24 -18.11
CA PHE A 66 -8.38 -24.87 -16.98
C PHE A 66 -7.91 -23.42 -17.04
N GLY A 67 -7.57 -22.92 -18.23
CA GLY A 67 -7.20 -21.52 -18.42
C GLY A 67 -8.37 -20.56 -18.12
N LEU A 68 -9.56 -20.86 -18.63
CA LEU A 68 -10.75 -20.04 -18.43
C LEU A 68 -11.20 -20.04 -16.96
N THR A 69 -11.25 -21.20 -16.32
CA THR A 69 -11.59 -21.29 -14.89
C THR A 69 -10.59 -20.54 -14.01
N GLY A 70 -9.29 -20.68 -14.29
CA GLY A 70 -8.24 -19.91 -13.62
C GLY A 70 -8.40 -18.40 -13.79
N LEU A 71 -8.74 -17.93 -14.99
CA LEU A 71 -9.04 -16.52 -15.26
C LEU A 71 -10.26 -16.04 -14.47
N ILE A 72 -11.38 -16.76 -14.55
CA ILE A 72 -12.63 -16.38 -13.86
C ILE A 72 -12.41 -16.22 -12.35
N ILE A 73 -11.60 -17.08 -11.74
CA ILE A 73 -11.30 -17.02 -10.30
C ILE A 73 -10.27 -15.93 -9.97
N CYS A 74 -9.20 -15.80 -10.77
CA CYS A 74 -8.08 -14.91 -10.43
C CYS A 74 -8.31 -13.45 -10.82
N THR A 75 -9.07 -13.18 -11.88
CA THR A 75 -9.37 -11.82 -12.35
C THR A 75 -10.07 -10.96 -11.29
N PRO A 76 -11.14 -11.40 -10.60
CA PRO A 76 -11.79 -10.56 -9.58
C PRO A 76 -10.85 -10.25 -8.40
N ILE A 77 -10.02 -11.22 -7.98
CA ILE A 77 -9.02 -11.02 -6.92
C ILE A 77 -7.99 -9.97 -7.33
N PHE A 78 -7.51 -10.06 -8.58
CA PHE A 78 -6.56 -9.10 -9.14
C PHE A 78 -7.17 -7.69 -9.22
N LEU A 79 -8.39 -7.57 -9.74
CA LEU A 79 -9.13 -6.31 -9.84
C LEU A 79 -9.36 -5.68 -8.47
N TRP A 80 -9.78 -6.48 -7.48
CA TRP A 80 -9.98 -6.00 -6.12
C TRP A 80 -8.66 -5.51 -5.49
N SER A 81 -7.59 -6.30 -5.65
CA SER A 81 -6.28 -5.96 -5.10
C SER A 81 -5.70 -4.68 -5.74
N LEU A 82 -5.89 -4.50 -7.05
CA LEU A 82 -5.56 -3.26 -7.75
C LEU A 82 -6.40 -2.08 -7.24
N GLY A 83 -7.70 -2.31 -7.01
CA GLY A 83 -8.62 -1.31 -6.46
C GLY A 83 -8.19 -0.84 -5.08
N GLU A 84 -7.85 -1.75 -4.17
CA GLU A 84 -7.34 -1.40 -2.84
C GLU A 84 -6.03 -0.62 -2.89
N GLU A 85 -5.08 -1.06 -3.71
CA GLU A 85 -3.79 -0.40 -3.77
C GLU A 85 -3.91 0.97 -4.46
N GLY A 86 -4.76 1.06 -5.49
CA GLY A 86 -5.14 2.33 -6.12
C GLY A 86 -5.84 3.26 -5.14
N TRP A 87 -6.74 2.74 -4.31
CA TRP A 87 -7.40 3.51 -3.26
C TRP A 87 -6.41 4.01 -2.22
N ARG A 88 -5.47 3.18 -1.76
CA ARG A 88 -4.41 3.60 -0.81
C ARG A 88 -3.50 4.66 -1.40
N LEU A 89 -3.15 4.55 -2.67
CA LEU A 89 -2.35 5.57 -3.37
C LEU A 89 -3.13 6.88 -3.46
N LEU A 90 -4.42 6.81 -3.80
CA LEU A 90 -5.29 7.97 -3.86
C LEU A 90 -5.47 8.59 -2.46
N GLU A 91 -5.65 7.77 -1.43
CA GLU A 91 -5.81 8.20 -0.05
C GLU A 91 -4.56 8.90 0.47
N ARG A 92 -3.36 8.36 0.22
CA ARG A 92 -2.08 9.03 0.54
C ARG A 92 -1.92 10.34 -0.23
N HIS A 93 -2.42 10.40 -1.45
CA HIS A 93 -2.35 11.62 -2.24
C HIS A 93 -3.29 12.71 -1.71
N LEU A 94 -4.52 12.34 -1.35
CA LEU A 94 -5.59 13.24 -0.91
C LEU A 94 -5.48 13.62 0.59
N TRP A 95 -5.11 12.68 1.44
CA TRP A 95 -5.04 12.81 2.90
C TRP A 95 -3.71 12.26 3.43
N PRO A 96 -2.60 12.99 3.23
CA PRO A 96 -1.32 12.57 3.77
C PRO A 96 -1.42 12.51 5.30
N THR A 97 -0.99 11.40 5.88
CA THR A 97 -1.12 11.11 7.32
C THR A 97 0.09 11.64 8.08
N ILE A 98 -0.06 11.82 9.40
CA ILE A 98 1.05 12.24 10.27
C ILE A 98 2.19 11.20 10.38
N GLU A 99 2.01 9.99 9.85
CA GLU A 99 3.04 8.95 9.77
C GLU A 99 4.14 9.30 8.75
N GLU A 100 3.83 10.13 7.76
CA GLU A 100 4.83 10.61 6.79
C GLU A 100 5.74 11.69 7.37
N LEU A 101 5.33 12.35 8.45
CA LEU A 101 6.24 13.20 9.22
C LEU A 101 7.08 12.25 10.05
N GLU A 102 8.38 12.17 9.73
CA GLU A 102 9.40 11.41 10.46
C GLU A 102 9.62 11.97 11.88
N LEU A 103 8.56 11.96 12.69
CA LEU A 103 8.49 12.46 14.07
C LEU A 103 8.98 11.40 15.05
N THR A 104 9.40 11.86 16.22
CA THR A 104 9.64 10.98 17.36
C THR A 104 8.35 10.24 17.76
N PRO A 105 8.46 9.00 18.26
CA PRO A 105 7.30 8.22 18.70
C PRO A 105 6.43 8.94 19.74
N ARG A 106 7.03 9.80 20.56
CA ARG A 106 6.34 10.62 21.56
C ARG A 106 5.43 11.65 20.89
N ALA A 107 5.95 12.47 19.98
CA ALA A 107 5.19 13.50 19.29
C ALA A 107 4.08 12.89 18.42
N HIS A 108 4.38 11.79 17.73
CA HIS A 108 3.40 11.04 16.93
C HIS A 108 2.23 10.53 17.79
N ASN A 109 2.52 9.84 18.90
CA ASN A 109 1.48 9.33 19.79
C ASN A 109 0.64 10.44 20.43
N LEU A 110 1.26 11.59 20.73
CA LEU A 110 0.56 12.74 21.30
C LEU A 110 -0.43 13.33 20.29
N LEU A 111 -0.03 13.54 19.05
CA LEU A 111 -0.91 14.01 17.97
C LEU A 111 -2.06 13.03 17.73
N ARG A 112 -1.75 11.72 17.64
CA ARG A 112 -2.76 10.67 17.43
C ARG A 112 -3.79 10.61 18.55
N ARG A 113 -3.38 10.72 19.81
CA ARG A 113 -4.28 10.72 20.99
C ARG A 113 -5.28 11.88 20.97
N HIS A 114 -4.90 13.01 20.40
CA HIS A 114 -5.75 14.20 20.32
C HIS A 114 -6.48 14.31 18.97
N GLY A 115 -6.48 13.25 18.16
CA GLY A 115 -7.26 13.19 16.91
C GLY A 115 -6.58 13.85 15.70
N PHE A 116 -5.33 14.26 15.81
CA PHE A 116 -4.57 14.77 14.65
C PHE A 116 -4.03 13.59 13.84
N VAL A 117 -4.79 13.16 12.82
CA VAL A 117 -4.43 12.01 11.96
C VAL A 117 -3.77 12.44 10.65
N THR A 118 -4.06 13.65 10.16
CA THR A 118 -3.56 14.14 8.86
C THR A 118 -2.59 15.30 9.02
N ILE A 119 -1.68 15.45 8.08
CA ILE A 119 -0.74 16.58 8.06
C ILE A 119 -1.51 17.90 7.98
N ALA A 120 -2.59 17.93 7.17
CA ALA A 120 -3.43 19.09 7.02
C ALA A 120 -4.12 19.53 8.33
N SER A 121 -4.50 18.60 9.21
CA SER A 121 -5.11 18.97 10.49
C SER A 121 -4.10 19.58 11.45
N VAL A 122 -2.86 19.08 11.46
CA VAL A 122 -1.74 19.65 12.23
C VAL A 122 -1.31 21.02 11.68
N GLU A 123 -1.29 21.16 10.36
CA GLU A 123 -0.91 22.40 9.68
C GLU A 123 -1.91 23.53 9.96
N ARG A 124 -3.22 23.23 9.97
CA ARG A 124 -4.28 24.21 10.24
C ARG A 124 -4.40 24.59 11.72
N ALA A 125 -3.97 23.72 12.63
CA ALA A 125 -4.02 24.03 14.06
C ALA A 125 -3.00 25.12 14.40
N PRO A 126 -3.38 26.21 15.09
CA PRO A 126 -2.42 27.23 15.52
C PRO A 126 -1.52 26.69 16.64
N ASP A 127 -0.32 27.26 16.78
CA ASP A 127 0.66 26.84 17.80
C ASP A 127 0.10 26.91 19.21
N THR A 128 -0.74 27.90 19.49
CA THR A 128 -1.45 28.04 20.77
C THR A 128 -2.35 26.84 21.06
N THR A 129 -3.13 26.37 20.08
CA THR A 129 -3.97 25.17 20.23
C THR A 129 -3.14 23.90 20.40
N LEU A 130 -2.00 23.79 19.72
CA LEU A 130 -1.11 22.64 19.89
C LEU A 130 -0.45 22.64 21.27
N LEU A 131 -0.09 23.80 21.81
CA LEU A 131 0.48 23.92 23.17
C LEU A 131 -0.55 23.67 24.28
N LEU A 132 -1.85 23.79 23.99
CA LEU A 132 -2.92 23.42 24.92
C LEU A 132 -3.10 21.91 25.05
N LEU A 133 -2.45 21.10 24.19
CA LEU A 133 -2.51 19.66 24.26
C LEU A 133 -1.75 19.15 25.49
N SER A 134 -2.35 18.21 26.21
CA SER A 134 -1.75 17.65 27.42
C SER A 134 -0.41 16.99 27.09
N ASN A 135 0.62 17.34 27.87
CA ASN A 135 2.02 16.89 27.71
C ASN A 135 2.74 17.39 26.44
N MET A 136 2.23 18.44 25.79
CA MET A 136 2.95 19.13 24.71
C MET A 136 4.02 20.06 25.30
N ASP A 137 5.26 19.92 24.81
CA ASP A 137 6.35 20.85 25.11
C ASP A 137 6.73 21.66 23.86
N THR A 138 7.40 22.79 24.07
CA THR A 138 7.86 23.67 22.97
C THR A 138 8.82 22.96 22.02
N ARG A 139 9.56 21.97 22.53
CA ARG A 139 10.47 21.12 21.74
C ARG A 139 9.70 20.23 20.77
N ALA A 140 8.66 19.53 21.22
CA ALA A 140 7.80 18.70 20.37
C ALA A 140 7.06 19.58 19.36
N LEU A 141 6.60 20.78 19.75
CA LEU A 141 5.99 21.72 18.83
C LEU A 141 6.95 22.10 17.69
N HIS A 142 8.19 22.47 18.01
CA HIS A 142 9.21 22.76 17.00
C HIS A 142 9.53 21.57 16.11
N GLU A 143 9.59 20.37 16.69
CA GLU A 143 9.80 19.14 15.93
C GLU A 143 8.66 18.88 14.94
N ILE A 144 7.40 19.03 15.38
CA ILE A 144 6.21 18.91 14.53
C ILE A 144 6.24 19.93 13.40
N ARG A 145 6.50 21.21 13.70
CA ARG A 145 6.57 22.27 12.68
C ARG A 145 7.71 22.08 11.70
N ARG A 146 8.86 21.61 12.18
CA ARG A 146 9.99 21.21 11.32
C ARG A 146 9.62 20.03 10.42
N GLY A 147 8.91 19.03 10.95
CA GLY A 147 8.43 17.89 10.17
C GLY A 147 7.48 18.34 9.05
N VAL A 148 6.52 19.21 9.35
CA VAL A 148 5.60 19.79 8.35
C VAL A 148 6.36 20.57 7.27
N SER A 149 7.34 21.41 7.65
CA SER A 149 8.10 22.21 6.68
C SER A 149 8.98 21.34 5.77
N LEU A 150 9.63 20.31 6.31
CA LEU A 150 10.41 19.34 5.54
C LEU A 150 9.53 18.55 4.58
N TRP A 151 8.36 18.10 5.02
CA TRP A 151 7.38 17.42 4.17
C TRP A 151 6.92 18.35 3.02
N ARG A 152 6.60 19.61 3.32
CA ARG A 152 6.18 20.60 2.32
C ARG A 152 7.27 20.83 1.29
N TYR A 153 8.52 20.91 1.74
CA TYR A 153 9.69 21.05 0.86
C TYR A 153 9.87 19.83 -0.05
N ARG A 154 9.83 18.61 0.50
CA ARG A 154 9.90 17.36 -0.27
C ARG A 154 8.81 17.30 -1.34
N ARG A 155 7.56 17.64 -0.98
CA ARG A 155 6.42 17.66 -1.92
C ARG A 155 6.48 18.79 -2.94
N TRP A 156 7.22 19.85 -2.66
CA TRP A 156 7.52 20.90 -3.65
C TRP A 156 8.60 20.42 -4.63
N GLN A 157 9.66 19.75 -4.16
CA GLN A 157 10.68 19.13 -5.01
C GLN A 157 10.09 18.08 -5.95
N GLU A 158 9.21 17.21 -5.46
CA GLU A 158 8.52 16.17 -6.25
C GLU A 158 7.64 16.74 -7.38
N ARG A 159 7.07 17.93 -7.19
CA ARG A 159 6.25 18.60 -8.21
C ARG A 159 7.08 19.26 -9.31
N GLY A 160 8.41 19.26 -9.18
CA GLY A 160 9.35 19.94 -10.05
C GLY A 160 9.28 21.46 -9.86
N PHE A 161 10.43 22.13 -9.97
CA PHE A 161 10.49 23.58 -10.14
C PHE A 161 9.76 23.96 -11.44
N ARG A 162 8.43 24.13 -11.41
CA ARG A 162 7.64 24.61 -12.57
C ARG A 162 7.81 26.12 -12.80
N GLY A 163 8.99 26.69 -12.51
CA GLY A 163 9.23 28.13 -12.52
C GLY A 163 10.63 28.56 -12.95
N ALA A 164 11.39 27.69 -13.62
CA ALA A 164 12.67 28.06 -14.24
C ALA A 164 12.77 27.40 -15.63
N ALA A 165 11.90 27.83 -16.54
CA ALA A 165 12.02 27.66 -17.98
C ALA A 165 11.36 28.86 -18.64
#